data_AF-A0A9P7LAA6-F1
#
_entry.id   AF-A0A9P7LAA6-F1
#
_cell.length_a   1.000
_cell.length_b   1.000
_cell.length_c   1.000
_cell.angle_alpha   90.00
_cell.angle_beta   90.00
_cell.angle_gamma   90.00
#
_symmetry.space_group_name_H-M   'P 1'
#
loop_
_entity.id
_entity.type
_entity.pdbx_description
1 polymer ?
#
loop_
_entity_poly.entity_id
_entity_poly.type
_entity_poly.pdbx_seq_one_letter_code
_entity_poly.pdbx_strand_id
1 'polypeptide(L)'
;MLAPKPAPRGRTKVKTGCATCRIRKIKCDEAKPFCEKCVKTGRKCDGYESVFRPFPSTPQPIVKPDRGHDNAKEEPPLSTGDLNRYFSTKTIFDVELSCNEEAEQVLQASLTNDSIRHALLSLRALRGNLESKKEGDILETDEQQRLSYNYGLQQYSKALTSLASNLAYSSPNSLKSALLCCQVLISVEQVRGNFAAMGLHVIRGLNILREYRARPYMTTVGLMPARHTGLPSLDIFIIKLFAAPCKFTEQRPPETSNILTPPVETNDRKLVPNMRAELTKVATSTIALLEKTTKIHSEEQAHILLSERRDLLDGLDSWLAALENLQKETQPGEPETISDNFLRILYLILKIILLGTVETSPDLDAKLREESQQLQGLANLVNERLKDYDMRRGIDSSLAKQSH
;
A
#
# COMPACT_ATOMS: atom_id res chain seq x y z
N MET A 1 1.92 25.67 -61.50
CA MET A 1 1.20 25.67 -60.21
C MET A 1 1.81 24.58 -59.33
N LEU A 2 2.56 24.95 -58.30
CA LEU A 2 3.27 24.03 -57.39
C LEU A 2 2.38 23.75 -56.17
N ALA A 3 2.14 22.48 -55.88
CA ALA A 3 1.32 22.02 -54.75
C ALA A 3 1.96 22.34 -53.39
N PRO A 4 1.17 22.62 -52.33
CA PRO A 4 1.70 22.96 -51.02
C PRO A 4 2.20 21.72 -50.28
N LYS A 5 3.35 21.84 -49.61
CA LYS A 5 3.93 20.79 -48.75
C LYS A 5 3.06 20.58 -47.50
N PRO A 6 2.84 19.32 -47.04
CA PRO A 6 2.07 19.07 -45.84
C PRO A 6 2.84 19.50 -44.57
N ALA A 7 2.12 20.16 -43.66
CA ALA A 7 2.63 20.57 -42.36
C ALA A 7 3.03 19.37 -41.48
N PRO A 8 4.07 19.49 -40.63
CA PRO A 8 4.50 18.39 -39.79
C PRO A 8 3.44 18.10 -38.71
N ARG A 9 2.98 16.85 -38.66
CA ARG A 9 2.07 16.35 -37.62
C ARG A 9 2.71 16.59 -36.25
N GLY A 10 2.02 17.36 -35.41
CA GLY A 10 2.47 17.64 -34.04
C GLY A 10 2.64 16.33 -33.27
N ARG A 11 3.89 15.98 -32.94
CA ARG A 11 4.19 14.86 -32.04
C ARG A 11 3.61 15.18 -30.67
N THR A 12 2.75 14.29 -30.17
CA THR A 12 2.29 14.25 -28.79
C THR A 12 3.50 14.28 -27.86
N LYS A 13 3.61 15.30 -27.01
CA LYS A 13 4.71 15.43 -26.04
C LYS A 13 4.58 14.31 -25.00
N VAL A 14 5.40 13.28 -25.11
CA VAL A 14 5.60 12.27 -24.06
C VAL A 14 6.12 12.98 -22.79
N LYS A 15 5.37 12.89 -21.68
CA LYS A 15 5.65 13.59 -20.40
C LYS A 15 6.68 12.87 -19.52
N THR A 16 7.30 11.81 -20.02
CA THR A 16 8.10 10.83 -19.25
C THR A 16 9.60 11.13 -19.17
N GLY A 17 10.10 12.16 -19.86
CA GLY A 17 11.52 12.54 -19.81
C GLY A 17 11.95 13.18 -18.49
N CYS A 18 13.24 13.07 -18.15
CA CYS A 18 13.81 13.73 -16.97
C CYS A 18 13.65 15.25 -17.03
N ALA A 19 13.61 15.92 -15.87
CA ALA A 19 13.38 17.35 -15.75
C ALA A 19 14.40 18.16 -16.56
N THR A 20 15.69 17.79 -16.53
CA THR A 20 16.74 18.46 -17.31
C THR A 20 16.51 18.35 -18.81
N CYS A 21 16.11 17.18 -19.33
CA CYS A 21 15.81 17.02 -20.77
C CYS A 21 14.55 17.78 -21.18
N ARG A 22 13.53 17.84 -20.31
CA ARG A 22 12.30 18.61 -20.54
C ARG A 22 12.58 20.11 -20.57
N ILE A 23 13.37 20.64 -19.63
CA ILE A 23 13.82 22.05 -19.62
C ILE A 23 14.58 22.37 -20.91
N ARG A 24 15.49 21.46 -21.32
CA ARG A 24 16.27 21.59 -22.55
C ARG A 24 15.47 21.36 -23.83
N LYS A 25 14.21 20.96 -23.74
CA LYS A 25 13.33 20.59 -24.88
C LYS A 25 13.97 19.55 -25.82
N ILE A 26 14.76 18.62 -25.27
CA ILE A 26 15.35 17.50 -26.01
C ILE A 26 14.68 16.18 -25.62
N LYS A 27 14.64 15.22 -26.54
CA LYS A 27 14.11 13.87 -26.27
C LYS A 27 14.98 13.19 -25.21
N CYS A 28 14.40 12.84 -24.07
CA CYS A 28 15.06 12.03 -23.04
C CYS A 28 15.14 10.57 -23.49
N ASP A 29 16.21 9.89 -23.12
CA ASP A 29 16.41 8.45 -23.28
C ASP A 29 15.76 7.62 -22.16
N GLU A 30 15.21 8.28 -21.13
CA GLU A 30 14.47 7.68 -20.01
C GLU A 30 15.24 6.65 -19.16
N ALA A 31 16.58 6.58 -19.34
CA ALA A 31 17.43 5.79 -18.47
C ALA A 31 17.35 6.29 -17.02
N LYS A 32 17.10 5.37 -16.08
CA LYS A 32 17.08 5.62 -14.64
C LYS A 32 18.38 5.09 -14.00
N PRO A 33 18.97 5.78 -12.99
CA PRO A 33 18.47 6.96 -12.29
C PRO A 33 18.78 8.29 -13.00
N PHE A 34 19.74 8.29 -13.93
CA PHE A 34 20.13 9.47 -14.68
C PHE A 34 20.09 9.19 -16.18
N CYS A 35 19.59 10.15 -16.95
CA CYS A 35 19.53 10.04 -18.40
C CYS A 35 20.94 10.04 -19.01
N GLU A 36 21.24 9.17 -19.97
CA GLU A 36 22.56 9.11 -20.62
C GLU A 36 22.93 10.44 -21.27
N LYS A 37 21.95 11.17 -21.83
CA LYS A 37 22.21 12.50 -22.43
C LYS A 37 22.67 13.52 -21.40
N CYS A 38 22.23 13.38 -20.16
CA CYS A 38 22.59 14.26 -19.06
C CYS A 38 24.04 13.94 -18.66
N VAL A 39 24.32 12.64 -18.45
CA VAL A 39 25.65 12.12 -18.08
C VAL A 39 26.71 12.44 -19.15
N LYS A 40 26.45 12.10 -20.42
CA LYS A 40 27.38 12.34 -21.54
C LYS A 40 27.68 13.80 -21.78
N THR A 41 26.78 14.71 -21.41
CA THR A 41 27.00 16.15 -21.56
C THR A 41 27.56 16.82 -20.31
N GLY A 42 27.99 16.02 -19.32
CA GLY A 42 28.56 16.51 -18.06
C GLY A 42 27.57 17.29 -17.19
N ARG A 43 26.26 17.15 -17.44
CA ARG A 43 25.22 17.90 -16.71
C ARG A 43 24.61 17.03 -15.62
N LYS A 44 24.36 17.65 -14.46
CA LYS A 44 23.55 17.04 -13.40
C LYS A 44 22.15 16.75 -13.96
N CYS A 45 21.73 15.49 -13.85
CA CYS A 45 20.38 15.07 -14.23
C CYS A 45 19.45 15.28 -13.04
N ASP A 46 18.47 16.18 -13.18
CA ASP A 46 17.52 16.57 -12.13
C ASP A 46 16.40 15.53 -11.91
N GLY A 47 16.63 14.30 -12.35
CA GLY A 47 15.70 13.18 -12.14
C GLY A 47 14.39 13.28 -12.92
N TYR A 48 13.48 12.37 -12.61
CA TYR A 48 12.14 12.26 -13.21
C TYR A 48 11.08 12.82 -12.26
N GLU A 49 9.92 13.19 -12.78
CA GLU A 49 8.84 13.76 -11.97
C GLU A 49 8.42 12.80 -10.84
N SER A 50 8.36 13.32 -9.61
CA SER A 50 8.08 12.51 -8.41
C SER A 50 6.66 11.94 -8.45
N VAL A 51 6.57 10.62 -8.41
CA VAL A 51 5.33 9.84 -8.53
C VAL A 51 4.44 9.88 -7.29
N PHE A 52 4.86 10.62 -6.27
CA PHE A 52 4.15 10.83 -5.00
C PHE A 52 3.36 12.15 -4.97
N ARG A 53 3.30 12.87 -6.09
CA ARG A 53 2.53 14.10 -6.20
C ARG A 53 1.16 13.80 -6.84
N PRO A 54 0.05 13.81 -6.08
CA PRO A 54 -1.28 13.56 -6.65
C PRO A 54 -1.78 14.70 -7.57
N PHE A 55 -1.16 15.89 -7.53
CA PHE A 55 -1.52 17.03 -8.38
C PHE A 55 -0.31 17.85 -8.86
N PRO A 56 -0.33 18.40 -10.10
CA PRO A 56 0.68 19.34 -10.56
C PRO A 56 0.45 20.72 -9.90
N SER A 57 1.07 20.95 -8.74
CA SER A 57 1.06 22.29 -8.12
C SER A 57 2.13 23.17 -8.75
N THR A 58 1.72 24.34 -9.24
CA THR A 58 2.62 25.47 -9.52
C THR A 58 3.45 25.79 -8.26
N PRO A 59 4.75 26.13 -8.40
CA PRO A 59 5.57 26.50 -7.25
C PRO A 59 4.97 27.74 -6.59
N GLN A 60 4.43 27.59 -5.37
CA GLN A 60 4.13 28.74 -4.54
C GLN A 60 5.42 29.21 -3.85
N PRO A 61 5.58 30.52 -3.62
CA PRO A 61 6.72 31.06 -2.89
C PRO A 61 6.79 30.44 -1.50
N ILE A 62 8.01 30.10 -1.06
CA ILE A 62 8.31 29.67 0.30
C ILE A 62 7.97 30.84 1.24
N VAL A 63 6.79 30.82 1.83
CA VAL A 63 6.50 31.63 3.00
C VAL A 63 7.23 30.97 4.17
N LYS A 64 8.20 31.69 4.74
CA LYS A 64 8.94 31.24 5.94
C LYS A 64 7.91 30.90 7.03
N PRO A 65 8.09 29.81 7.79
CA PRO A 65 7.17 29.53 8.88
C PRO A 65 7.30 30.66 9.92
N ASP A 66 6.20 31.37 10.11
CA ASP A 66 5.99 32.22 11.26
C ASP A 66 6.13 31.35 12.52
N ARG A 67 7.06 31.72 13.41
CA ARG A 67 7.23 31.07 14.71
C ARG A 67 6.16 31.63 15.65
N GLY A 68 4.90 31.33 15.33
CA GLY A 68 3.77 31.57 16.21
C GLY A 68 3.69 30.47 17.25
N HIS A 69 3.67 30.88 18.52
CA HIS A 69 3.42 30.06 19.71
C HIS A 69 2.46 28.89 19.50
N ASP A 70 2.92 27.67 19.77
CA ASP A 70 2.06 26.57 20.19
C ASP A 70 2.55 26.07 21.54
N ASN A 71 1.79 26.41 22.59
CA ASN A 71 1.80 25.66 23.85
C ASN A 71 1.15 24.29 23.58
N ALA A 72 1.86 23.42 22.86
CA ALA A 72 1.47 22.03 22.75
C ALA A 72 1.77 21.39 24.11
N LYS A 73 0.74 20.90 24.81
CA LYS A 73 0.92 19.88 25.85
C LYS A 73 1.78 18.80 25.20
N GLU A 74 2.95 18.52 25.78
CA GLU A 74 3.87 17.50 25.29
C GLU A 74 3.14 16.15 25.41
N GLU A 75 2.51 15.74 24.30
CA GLU A 75 1.90 14.43 24.20
C GLU A 75 2.99 13.37 24.36
N PRO A 76 2.75 12.31 25.16
CA PRO A 76 3.78 11.32 25.44
C PRO A 76 4.30 10.68 24.14
N PRO A 77 5.60 10.33 24.08
CA PRO A 77 6.18 9.71 22.90
C PRO A 77 5.42 8.41 22.58
N LEU A 78 5.14 8.19 21.28
CA LEU A 78 4.44 7.00 20.83
C LEU A 78 5.32 5.76 21.09
N SER A 79 4.79 4.77 21.81
CA SER A 79 5.54 3.53 22.09
C SER A 79 5.53 2.59 20.87
N THR A 80 6.49 1.66 20.81
CA THR A 80 6.51 0.60 19.79
C THR A 80 5.23 -0.23 19.82
N GLY A 81 4.69 -0.51 21.02
CA GLY A 81 3.43 -1.25 21.18
C GLY A 81 2.23 -0.50 20.60
N ASP A 82 2.14 0.82 20.84
CA ASP A 82 1.06 1.64 20.29
C ASP A 82 1.13 1.70 18.77
N LEU A 83 2.33 1.90 18.20
CA LEU A 83 2.49 1.95 16.75
C LEU A 83 2.23 0.58 16.10
N ASN A 84 2.67 -0.51 16.73
CA ASN A 84 2.35 -1.87 16.28
C ASN A 84 0.83 -2.10 16.25
N ARG A 85 0.11 -1.62 17.28
CA ARG A 85 -1.36 -1.62 17.32
C ARG A 85 -1.96 -0.76 16.20
N TYR A 86 -1.35 0.38 15.87
CA TYR A 86 -1.83 1.26 14.80
C TYR A 86 -1.64 0.67 13.40
N PHE A 87 -0.58 -0.11 13.20
CA PHE A 87 -0.38 -0.90 11.99
C PHE A 87 -1.34 -2.08 11.87
N SER A 88 -2.10 -2.40 12.91
CA SER A 88 -3.10 -3.44 12.85
C SER A 88 -4.40 -3.01 12.17
N THR A 89 -4.83 -3.84 11.22
CA THR A 89 -6.15 -3.81 10.60
C THR A 89 -7.24 -4.21 11.59
N LYS A 90 -6.88 -4.97 12.64
CA LYS A 90 -7.73 -5.33 13.76
C LYS A 90 -7.77 -4.20 14.76
N THR A 91 -8.70 -3.30 14.54
CA THR A 91 -8.99 -2.24 15.52
C THR A 91 -9.91 -2.69 16.68
N ILE A 92 -10.15 -3.99 16.93
CA ILE A 92 -11.09 -4.45 18.01
C ILE A 92 -10.69 -5.73 18.79
N PHE A 93 -9.69 -6.52 18.41
CA PHE A 93 -9.32 -7.70 19.23
C PHE A 93 -7.81 -7.87 19.25
N ASP A 94 -7.23 -7.89 20.47
CA ASP A 94 -5.80 -8.00 20.85
C ASP A 94 -5.05 -9.13 20.14
N VAL A 95 -4.85 -8.99 18.83
CA VAL A 95 -3.97 -9.86 18.06
C VAL A 95 -2.72 -9.05 17.80
N GLU A 96 -1.66 -9.47 18.46
CA GLU A 96 -0.31 -8.98 18.23
C GLU A 96 0.06 -9.27 16.77
N LEU A 97 0.06 -8.25 15.92
CA LEU A 97 0.81 -8.34 14.68
C LEU A 97 2.29 -8.30 15.04
N SER A 98 3.08 -9.10 14.34
CA SER A 98 4.53 -9.12 14.47
C SER A 98 5.20 -7.92 13.76
N CYS A 99 4.60 -6.72 13.78
CA CYS A 99 5.14 -5.52 13.15
C CYS A 99 6.04 -4.69 14.09
N ASN A 100 6.54 -5.29 15.17
CA ASN A 100 7.39 -4.63 16.17
C ASN A 100 8.68 -4.05 15.54
N GLU A 101 9.33 -4.81 14.65
CA GLU A 101 10.54 -4.35 13.96
C GLU A 101 10.24 -3.15 13.04
N GLU A 102 9.14 -3.19 12.29
CA GLU A 102 8.71 -2.11 11.43
C GLU A 102 8.35 -0.85 12.25
N ALA A 103 7.64 -1.03 13.36
CA ALA A 103 7.30 0.04 14.29
C ALA A 103 8.56 0.72 14.86
N GLU A 104 9.53 -0.07 15.33
CA GLU A 104 10.80 0.46 15.84
C GLU A 104 11.56 1.24 14.77
N GLN A 105 11.67 0.70 13.54
CA GLN A 105 12.34 1.39 12.43
C GLN A 105 11.66 2.74 12.09
N VAL A 106 10.33 2.76 12.07
CA VAL A 106 9.56 3.98 11.81
C VAL A 106 9.77 5.00 12.92
N LEU A 107 9.69 4.61 14.19
CA LEU A 107 9.89 5.50 15.33
C LEU A 107 11.29 6.11 15.31
N GLN A 108 12.34 5.29 15.14
CA GLN A 108 13.72 5.77 15.07
C GLN A 108 13.93 6.74 13.90
N ALA A 109 13.38 6.42 12.72
CA ALA A 109 13.52 7.29 11.56
C ALA A 109 12.72 8.59 11.69
N SER A 110 11.61 8.60 12.43
CA SER A 110 10.78 9.80 12.67
C SER A 110 11.52 10.89 13.45
N LEU A 111 12.54 10.52 14.25
CA LEU A 111 13.35 11.47 15.00
C LEU A 111 14.20 12.38 14.10
N THR A 112 14.53 11.91 12.90
CA THR A 112 15.46 12.62 11.99
C THR A 112 14.83 12.96 10.64
N ASN A 113 13.72 12.34 10.27
CA ASN A 113 13.07 12.54 8.99
C ASN A 113 11.68 13.17 9.14
N ASP A 114 11.53 14.40 8.62
CA ASP A 114 10.28 15.15 8.69
C ASP A 114 9.11 14.48 7.97
N SER A 115 9.34 13.79 6.84
CA SER A 115 8.26 13.11 6.11
C SER A 115 7.62 12.03 6.99
N ILE A 116 8.46 11.21 7.64
CA ILE A 116 8.01 10.13 8.52
C ILE A 116 7.37 10.71 9.78
N ARG A 117 7.98 11.76 10.37
CA ARG A 117 7.42 12.45 11.54
C ARG A 117 6.01 12.97 11.28
N HIS A 118 5.81 13.67 10.17
CA HIS A 118 4.50 14.16 9.77
C HIS A 118 3.52 13.02 9.48
N ALA A 119 3.97 11.93 8.83
CA ALA A 119 3.12 10.76 8.60
C ALA A 119 2.67 10.13 9.93
N LEU A 120 3.56 10.04 10.92
CA LEU A 120 3.27 9.46 12.22
C LEU A 120 2.30 10.31 13.04
N LEU A 121 2.48 11.64 13.02
CA LEU A 121 1.55 12.58 13.64
C LEU A 121 0.16 12.49 13.00
N SER A 122 0.09 12.31 11.68
CA SER A 122 -1.16 12.05 10.97
C SER A 122 -1.80 10.75 11.43
N LEU A 123 -1.06 9.65 11.49
CA LEU A 123 -1.58 8.35 11.89
C LEU A 123 -2.12 8.41 13.32
N ARG A 124 -1.36 8.98 14.25
CA ARG A 124 -1.75 9.14 15.66
C ARG A 124 -3.05 9.93 15.79
N ALA A 125 -3.14 11.12 15.19
CA ALA A 125 -4.33 11.95 15.29
C ALA A 125 -5.57 11.26 14.69
N LEU A 126 -5.45 10.66 13.50
CA LEU A 126 -6.58 10.01 12.84
C LEU A 126 -7.01 8.72 13.56
N ARG A 127 -6.05 7.96 14.09
CA ARG A 127 -6.34 6.73 14.84
C ARG A 127 -6.96 7.02 16.20
N GLY A 128 -6.48 8.05 16.91
CA GLY A 128 -7.08 8.51 18.17
C GLY A 128 -8.56 8.86 18.00
N ASN A 129 -8.90 9.62 16.96
CA ASN A 129 -10.30 9.93 16.62
C ASN A 129 -11.15 8.69 16.27
N LEU A 130 -10.54 7.63 15.72
CA LEU A 130 -11.25 6.39 15.40
C LEU A 130 -11.48 5.52 16.65
N GLU A 131 -10.53 5.52 17.58
CA GLU A 131 -10.60 4.79 18.85
C GLU A 131 -11.58 5.47 19.81
N SER A 132 -11.54 6.80 19.97
CA SER A 132 -12.47 7.56 20.83
C SER A 132 -13.94 7.41 20.42
N LYS A 133 -14.23 7.39 19.11
CA LYS A 133 -15.59 7.14 18.59
C LYS A 133 -16.17 5.77 18.95
N LYS A 134 -15.33 4.76 19.24
CA LYS A 134 -15.79 3.40 19.57
C LYS A 134 -16.02 3.21 21.05
N GLU A 135 -15.19 3.83 21.88
CA GLU A 135 -15.29 3.72 23.33
C GLU A 135 -16.46 4.54 23.89
N GLY A 136 -17.14 5.33 23.03
CA GLY A 136 -18.29 6.14 23.43
C GLY A 136 -17.92 7.18 24.48
N ASP A 137 -16.64 7.55 24.54
CA ASP A 137 -16.10 8.34 25.63
C ASP A 137 -16.66 9.77 25.57
N ILE A 138 -17.26 10.19 26.69
CA ILE A 138 -18.12 11.39 26.81
C ILE A 138 -17.26 12.66 27.03
N LEU A 139 -15.93 12.52 27.00
CA LEU A 139 -14.99 13.55 27.47
C LEU A 139 -14.52 14.54 26.39
N GLU A 140 -14.58 14.19 25.10
CA GLU A 140 -14.15 15.08 24.03
C GLU A 140 -15.33 15.76 23.32
N THR A 141 -15.29 17.09 23.20
CA THR A 141 -16.27 17.84 22.42
C THR A 141 -16.15 17.49 20.93
N ASP A 142 -17.27 17.49 20.20
CA ASP A 142 -17.30 17.26 18.74
C ASP A 142 -16.37 18.24 17.98
N GLU A 143 -16.17 19.44 18.53
CA GLU A 143 -15.21 20.42 18.02
C GLU A 143 -13.74 19.94 18.14
N GLN A 144 -13.37 19.37 19.29
CA GLN A 144 -12.01 18.86 19.53
C GLN A 144 -11.67 17.69 18.59
N GLN A 145 -12.63 16.80 18.33
CA GLN A 145 -12.47 15.69 17.39
C GLN A 145 -12.29 16.19 15.96
N ARG A 146 -13.07 17.20 15.54
CA ARG A 146 -12.91 17.83 14.21
C ARG A 146 -11.56 18.52 14.05
N LEU A 147 -11.10 19.24 15.07
CA LEU A 147 -9.79 19.90 15.08
C LEU A 147 -8.65 18.86 14.98
N SER A 148 -8.74 17.78 15.76
CA SER A 148 -7.77 16.66 15.74
C SER A 148 -7.74 15.97 14.37
N TYR A 149 -8.91 15.72 13.77
CA TYR A 149 -9.00 15.14 12.43
C TYR A 149 -8.37 16.05 11.35
N ASN A 150 -8.69 17.35 11.39
CA ASN A 150 -8.11 18.36 10.48
C ASN A 150 -6.59 18.48 10.64
N TYR A 151 -6.10 18.46 11.89
CA TYR A 151 -4.68 18.38 12.18
C TYR A 151 -4.05 17.14 11.53
N GLY A 152 -4.68 15.97 11.68
CA GLY A 152 -4.24 14.74 11.01
C GLY A 152 -4.09 14.90 9.50
N LEU A 153 -5.09 15.46 8.82
CA LEU A 153 -5.04 15.72 7.37
C LEU A 153 -3.96 16.74 6.97
N GLN A 154 -3.72 17.75 7.80
CA GLN A 154 -2.65 18.72 7.58
C GLN A 154 -1.28 18.04 7.65
N GLN A 155 -1.07 17.19 8.66
CA GLN A 155 0.17 16.43 8.83
C GLN A 155 0.37 15.42 7.68
N TYR A 156 -0.68 14.75 7.22
CA TYR A 156 -0.66 13.92 6.02
C TYR A 156 -0.16 14.70 4.79
N SER A 157 -0.70 15.89 4.55
CA SER A 157 -0.32 16.73 3.42
C SER A 157 1.15 17.19 3.49
N LYS A 158 1.62 17.52 4.71
CA LYS A 158 3.04 17.84 4.96
C LYS A 158 3.93 16.61 4.70
N ALA A 159 3.51 15.42 5.11
CA ALA A 159 4.23 14.17 4.87
C ALA A 159 4.42 13.90 3.37
N LEU A 160 3.34 14.01 2.57
CA LEU A 160 3.40 13.83 1.11
C LEU A 160 4.32 14.87 0.44
N THR A 161 4.23 16.13 0.85
CA THR A 161 5.04 17.22 0.28
C THR A 161 6.53 17.02 0.59
N SER A 162 6.85 16.65 1.83
CA SER A 162 8.20 16.34 2.28
C SER A 162 8.76 15.11 1.55
N LEU A 163 7.96 14.04 1.44
CA LEU A 163 8.32 12.81 0.73
C LEU A 163 8.62 13.09 -0.75
N ALA A 164 7.75 13.85 -1.42
CA ALA A 164 7.94 14.19 -2.83
C ALA A 164 9.22 15.00 -3.07
N SER A 165 9.59 15.86 -2.12
CA SER A 165 10.82 16.66 -2.16
C SER A 165 12.06 15.80 -1.93
N ASN A 166 12.01 14.87 -0.96
CA ASN A 166 13.09 13.94 -0.65
C ASN A 166 13.41 12.98 -1.81
N LEU A 167 12.40 12.61 -2.59
CA LEU A 167 12.57 11.72 -3.74
C LEU A 167 13.04 12.42 -5.02
N ALA A 168 13.06 13.76 -5.05
CA ALA A 168 13.62 14.50 -6.19
C ALA A 168 15.13 14.25 -6.34
N TYR A 169 15.83 13.92 -5.24
CA TYR A 169 17.24 13.55 -5.23
C TYR A 169 17.42 12.18 -4.57
N SER A 170 17.35 11.11 -5.37
CA SER A 170 17.40 9.74 -4.85
C SER A 170 18.76 9.40 -4.22
N SER A 171 18.74 9.03 -2.94
CA SER A 171 19.84 8.48 -2.16
C SER A 171 19.37 7.24 -1.38
N PRO A 172 20.25 6.34 -0.94
CA PRO A 172 19.85 5.19 -0.13
C PRO A 172 19.02 5.58 1.10
N ASN A 173 19.38 6.68 1.77
CA ASN A 173 18.64 7.20 2.91
C ASN A 173 17.26 7.74 2.53
N SER A 174 17.14 8.48 1.42
CA SER A 174 15.84 8.98 0.98
C SER A 174 14.91 7.86 0.51
N LEU A 175 15.44 6.77 -0.03
CA LEU A 175 14.68 5.56 -0.38
C LEU A 175 14.21 4.81 0.87
N LYS A 176 15.10 4.62 1.86
CA LYS A 176 14.74 4.08 3.17
C LYS A 176 13.62 4.89 3.79
N SER A 177 13.74 6.21 3.83
CA SER A 177 12.71 7.08 4.39
C SER A 177 11.41 7.02 3.60
N ALA A 178 11.46 6.88 2.28
CA ALA A 178 10.27 6.73 1.45
C ALA A 178 9.51 5.43 1.74
N LEU A 179 10.21 4.31 1.92
CA LEU A 179 9.61 3.02 2.23
C LEU A 179 8.97 3.02 3.62
N LEU A 180 9.65 3.56 4.64
CA LEU A 180 9.08 3.73 5.98
C LEU A 180 7.87 4.68 5.96
N CYS A 181 7.95 5.78 5.21
CA CYS A 181 6.81 6.68 5.02
C CYS A 181 5.62 5.97 4.35
N CYS A 182 5.86 5.09 3.37
CA CYS A 182 4.80 4.29 2.76
C CYS A 182 4.11 3.35 3.78
N GLN A 183 4.83 2.73 4.72
CA GLN A 183 4.22 1.89 5.77
C GLN A 183 3.19 2.69 6.59
N VAL A 184 3.58 3.90 7.01
CA VAL A 184 2.71 4.79 7.79
C VAL A 184 1.55 5.31 6.95
N LEU A 185 1.78 5.72 5.69
CA LEU A 185 0.74 6.25 4.82
C LEU A 185 -0.29 5.17 4.42
N ILE A 186 0.14 3.92 4.21
CA ILE A 186 -0.78 2.78 4.01
C ILE A 186 -1.72 2.66 5.22
N SER A 187 -1.18 2.77 6.44
CA SER A 187 -1.94 2.70 7.68
C SER A 187 -2.87 3.92 7.86
N VAL A 188 -2.43 5.12 7.46
CA VAL A 188 -3.27 6.33 7.43
C VAL A 188 -4.46 6.14 6.49
N GLU A 189 -4.22 5.67 5.26
CA GLU A 189 -5.30 5.47 4.29
C GLU A 189 -6.27 4.35 4.73
N GLN A 190 -5.78 3.34 5.44
CA GLN A 190 -6.63 2.35 6.09
C GLN A 190 -7.55 2.98 7.15
N VAL A 191 -7.02 3.82 8.04
CA VAL A 191 -7.83 4.52 9.07
C VAL A 191 -8.87 5.44 8.42
N ARG A 192 -8.52 6.06 7.29
CA ARG A 192 -9.42 6.93 6.51
C ARG A 192 -10.42 6.18 5.63
N GLY A 193 -10.29 4.85 5.51
CA GLY A 193 -11.11 4.04 4.60
C GLY A 193 -10.87 4.34 3.11
N ASN A 194 -9.72 4.94 2.76
CA ASN A 194 -9.39 5.34 1.39
C ASN A 194 -8.52 4.29 0.70
N PHE A 195 -9.15 3.20 0.29
CA PHE A 195 -8.47 2.04 -0.28
C PHE A 195 -7.80 2.36 -1.62
N ALA A 196 -8.36 3.31 -2.38
CA ALA A 196 -7.78 3.78 -3.64
C ALA A 196 -6.37 4.36 -3.43
N ALA A 197 -6.20 5.27 -2.48
CA ALA A 197 -4.90 5.84 -2.15
C ALA A 197 -3.97 4.84 -1.47
N MET A 198 -4.51 3.94 -0.64
CA MET A 198 -3.75 2.85 -0.03
C MET A 198 -3.10 1.95 -1.10
N GLY A 199 -3.88 1.55 -2.11
CA GLY A 199 -3.38 0.77 -3.26
C GLY A 199 -2.27 1.49 -4.01
N LEU A 200 -2.38 2.81 -4.16
CA LEU A 200 -1.33 3.61 -4.77
C LEU A 200 -0.04 3.57 -3.93
N HIS A 201 -0.11 3.73 -2.61
CA HIS A 201 1.07 3.64 -1.73
C HIS A 201 1.73 2.26 -1.77
N VAL A 202 0.93 1.18 -1.78
CA VAL A 202 1.40 -0.20 -1.96
C VAL A 202 2.17 -0.34 -3.28
N ILE A 203 1.54 0.01 -4.40
CA ILE A 203 2.13 -0.13 -5.74
C ILE A 203 3.41 0.70 -5.87
N ARG A 204 3.40 1.96 -5.39
CA ARG A 204 4.57 2.84 -5.46
C ARG A 204 5.73 2.33 -4.61
N GLY A 205 5.45 1.85 -3.41
CA GLY A 205 6.44 1.30 -2.51
C GLY A 205 7.08 0.01 -3.06
N LEU A 206 6.28 -0.91 -3.60
CA LEU A 206 6.79 -2.11 -4.26
C LEU A 206 7.64 -1.78 -5.50
N ASN A 207 7.25 -0.75 -6.26
CA ASN A 207 8.06 -0.27 -7.38
C ASN A 207 9.42 0.29 -6.91
N ILE A 208 9.50 0.98 -5.76
CA ILE A 208 10.78 1.43 -5.20
C ILE A 208 11.69 0.23 -4.90
N LEU A 209 11.18 -0.80 -4.21
CA LEU A 209 11.96 -2.00 -3.88
C LEU A 209 12.55 -2.67 -5.14
N ARG A 210 11.74 -2.74 -6.21
CA ARG A 210 12.14 -3.32 -7.49
C ARG A 210 13.11 -2.44 -8.28
N GLU A 211 12.76 -1.18 -8.53
CA GLU A 211 13.56 -0.25 -9.34
C GLU A 211 14.96 -0.07 -8.76
N TYR A 212 15.08 -0.10 -7.43
CA TYR A 212 16.35 0.05 -6.72
C TYR A 212 16.98 -1.28 -6.27
N ARG A 213 16.44 -2.43 -6.71
CA ARG A 213 17.02 -3.76 -6.47
C ARG A 213 17.39 -3.98 -4.99
N ALA A 214 16.37 -3.93 -4.14
CA ALA A 214 16.50 -4.11 -2.69
C ALA A 214 17.00 -5.52 -2.30
N ARG A 215 16.85 -6.53 -3.17
CA ARG A 215 17.28 -7.91 -2.96
C ARG A 215 18.06 -8.46 -4.16
N PRO A 216 18.89 -9.50 -3.96
CA PRO A 216 19.55 -10.23 -5.04
C PRO A 216 18.56 -10.76 -6.08
N TYR A 217 19.00 -10.90 -7.32
CA TYR A 217 18.17 -11.35 -8.43
C TYR A 217 18.98 -12.11 -9.49
N MET A 218 18.31 -13.03 -10.16
CA MET A 218 18.77 -13.82 -11.29
C MET A 218 18.56 -13.06 -12.59
N THR A 219 19.58 -13.12 -13.45
CA THR A 219 19.53 -12.66 -14.84
C THR A 219 19.99 -13.80 -15.75
N THR A 220 19.89 -13.62 -17.07
CA THR A 220 20.47 -14.56 -18.05
C THR A 220 21.98 -14.72 -17.94
N VAL A 221 22.66 -13.81 -17.23
CA VAL A 221 24.12 -13.77 -17.07
C VAL A 221 24.55 -14.32 -15.70
N GLY A 222 23.59 -14.70 -14.83
CA GLY A 222 23.86 -15.24 -13.50
C GLY A 222 23.32 -14.38 -12.36
N LEU A 223 23.80 -14.67 -11.14
CA LEU A 223 23.35 -14.01 -9.90
C LEU A 223 23.88 -12.59 -9.77
N MET A 224 22.96 -11.65 -9.59
CA MET A 224 23.26 -10.26 -9.31
C MET A 224 22.99 -9.94 -7.84
N PRO A 225 23.93 -9.27 -7.14
CA PRO A 225 23.69 -8.83 -5.77
C PRO A 225 22.65 -7.70 -5.73
N ALA A 226 22.10 -7.47 -4.53
CA ALA A 226 21.28 -6.28 -4.27
C ALA A 226 22.09 -5.01 -4.53
N ARG A 227 21.50 -3.99 -5.18
CA ARG A 227 22.17 -2.70 -5.38
C ARG A 227 22.11 -1.81 -4.14
N HIS A 228 21.03 -1.93 -3.38
CA HIS A 228 20.80 -1.17 -2.17
C HIS A 228 20.38 -2.13 -1.05
N THR A 229 21.32 -2.49 -0.20
CA THR A 229 21.09 -3.35 0.97
C THR A 229 20.50 -2.53 2.13
N GLY A 230 19.76 -3.20 3.03
CA GLY A 230 19.22 -2.56 4.25
C GLY A 230 18.03 -1.62 4.01
N LEU A 231 17.39 -1.70 2.83
CA LEU A 231 16.10 -1.06 2.62
C LEU A 231 15.02 -1.78 3.45
N PRO A 232 14.05 -1.05 4.04
CA PRO A 232 12.95 -1.64 4.79
C PRO A 232 12.14 -2.59 3.92
N SER A 233 11.80 -3.78 4.44
CA SER A 233 10.96 -4.78 3.77
C SER A 233 9.49 -4.36 3.77
N LEU A 234 9.15 -3.35 2.96
CA LEU A 234 7.78 -2.86 2.83
C LEU A 234 6.81 -3.95 2.33
N ASP A 235 7.27 -4.85 1.47
CA ASP A 235 6.51 -6.01 1.02
C ASP A 235 6.11 -6.96 2.17
N ILE A 236 7.04 -7.27 3.09
CA ILE A 236 6.72 -8.06 4.29
C ILE A 236 5.68 -7.35 5.14
N PHE A 237 5.83 -6.03 5.37
CA PHE A 237 4.85 -5.23 6.09
C PHE A 237 3.45 -5.30 5.44
N ILE A 238 3.37 -5.15 4.12
CA ILE A 238 2.11 -5.23 3.38
C ILE A 238 1.49 -6.63 3.52
N ILE A 239 2.28 -7.70 3.41
CA ILE A 239 1.76 -9.07 3.59
C ILE A 239 1.19 -9.24 5.00
N LYS A 240 1.93 -8.86 6.05
CA LYS A 240 1.47 -8.93 7.45
C LYS A 240 0.15 -8.17 7.63
N LEU A 241 0.07 -6.95 7.07
CA LEU A 241 -1.11 -6.09 7.15
C LEU A 241 -2.36 -6.77 6.54
N PHE A 242 -2.27 -7.30 5.33
CA PHE A 242 -3.43 -7.86 4.64
C PHE A 242 -3.75 -9.31 5.04
N ALA A 243 -2.76 -10.08 5.50
CA ALA A 243 -2.97 -11.42 6.04
C ALA A 243 -3.75 -11.41 7.37
N ALA A 244 -3.63 -10.33 8.16
CA ALA A 244 -4.37 -10.17 9.41
C ALA A 244 -5.90 -10.14 9.16
N PRO A 245 -6.71 -10.91 9.92
CA PRO A 245 -8.15 -10.94 9.77
C PRO A 245 -8.77 -9.54 9.85
N CYS A 246 -9.53 -9.18 8.81
CA CYS A 246 -10.27 -7.94 8.76
C CYS A 246 -11.70 -8.20 9.27
N LYS A 247 -12.32 -7.21 9.93
CA LYS A 247 -13.71 -7.30 10.41
C LYS A 247 -14.72 -7.62 9.31
N PHE A 248 -14.43 -7.24 8.06
CA PHE A 248 -15.28 -7.54 6.91
C PHE A 248 -15.20 -9.01 6.47
N THR A 249 -14.22 -9.76 6.96
CA THR A 249 -14.01 -11.18 6.62
C THR A 249 -14.46 -12.15 7.72
N GLU A 250 -14.91 -11.62 8.87
CA GLU A 250 -15.54 -12.43 9.90
C GLU A 250 -17.01 -12.59 9.54
N GLN A 251 -17.41 -13.82 9.19
CA GLN A 251 -18.84 -14.15 9.11
C GLN A 251 -19.45 -13.85 10.48
N ARG A 252 -20.44 -12.95 10.50
CA ARG A 252 -21.27 -12.71 11.68
C ARG A 252 -21.89 -14.08 12.05
N PRO A 253 -21.73 -14.58 13.28
CA PRO A 253 -22.51 -15.75 13.69
C PRO A 253 -23.99 -15.41 13.46
N PRO A 254 -24.79 -16.35 12.92
CA PRO A 254 -26.20 -16.07 12.66
C PRO A 254 -26.82 -15.57 13.96
N GLU A 255 -27.36 -14.35 13.93
CA GLU A 255 -28.07 -13.76 15.05
C GLU A 255 -29.28 -14.65 15.33
N THR A 256 -29.16 -15.54 16.32
CA THR A 256 -30.29 -16.34 16.80
C THR A 256 -31.23 -15.40 17.54
N SER A 257 -32.09 -14.72 16.78
CA SER A 257 -33.21 -13.96 17.30
C SER A 257 -34.50 -14.64 16.83
N ASN A 258 -35.06 -15.45 17.74
CA ASN A 258 -36.47 -15.84 17.88
C ASN A 258 -37.02 -17.10 17.15
N ILE A 259 -37.13 -18.16 17.98
CA ILE A 259 -38.32 -19.00 18.29
C ILE A 259 -38.83 -20.08 17.29
N LEU A 260 -38.89 -21.31 17.85
CA LEU A 260 -39.68 -22.51 17.53
C LEU A 260 -39.44 -23.24 16.18
N THR A 261 -38.42 -24.08 16.12
CA THR A 261 -38.48 -25.39 15.44
C THR A 261 -37.27 -26.23 15.88
N PRO A 262 -37.41 -27.53 16.20
CA PRO A 262 -36.26 -28.35 16.54
C PRO A 262 -35.35 -28.46 15.31
N PRO A 263 -34.02 -28.50 15.47
CA PRO A 263 -33.12 -28.61 14.34
C PRO A 263 -33.30 -30.00 13.72
N VAL A 264 -33.81 -30.04 12.50
CA VAL A 264 -33.66 -31.20 11.64
C VAL A 264 -32.17 -31.34 11.38
N GLU A 265 -31.57 -32.43 11.87
CA GLU A 265 -30.22 -32.83 11.52
C GLU A 265 -30.16 -33.17 10.02
N THR A 266 -29.97 -32.14 9.18
CA THR A 266 -29.57 -32.36 7.79
C THR A 266 -28.06 -32.51 7.75
N ASN A 267 -27.66 -33.77 7.65
CA ASN A 267 -26.32 -34.31 7.62
C ASN A 267 -25.59 -34.03 6.27
N ASP A 268 -25.45 -32.75 5.88
CA ASP A 268 -24.87 -32.37 4.57
C ASP A 268 -24.05 -31.06 4.59
N ARG A 269 -23.27 -30.81 5.65
CA ARG A 269 -22.23 -29.77 5.60
C ARG A 269 -20.98 -30.31 4.92
N LYS A 270 -20.92 -30.25 3.58
CA LYS A 270 -19.63 -30.22 2.88
C LYS A 270 -18.80 -29.10 3.53
N LEU A 271 -17.67 -29.46 4.14
CA LEU A 271 -16.76 -28.52 4.78
C LEU A 271 -16.25 -27.55 3.70
N VAL A 272 -16.82 -26.35 3.60
CA VAL A 272 -16.35 -25.34 2.64
C VAL A 272 -14.90 -24.99 3.00
N PRO A 273 -13.94 -25.07 2.05
CA PRO A 273 -12.56 -24.72 2.31
C PRO A 273 -12.44 -23.32 2.89
N ASN A 274 -11.65 -23.16 3.95
CA ASN A 274 -11.40 -21.84 4.53
C ASN A 274 -10.44 -21.06 3.61
N MET A 275 -11.00 -20.36 2.62
CA MET A 275 -10.26 -19.59 1.61
C MET A 275 -9.26 -18.62 2.24
N ARG A 276 -9.61 -18.03 3.39
CA ARG A 276 -8.71 -17.12 4.09
C ARG A 276 -7.50 -17.85 4.68
N ALA A 277 -7.70 -19.02 5.29
CA ALA A 277 -6.62 -19.80 5.89
C ALA A 277 -5.61 -20.26 4.84
N GLU A 278 -6.08 -20.73 3.69
CA GLU A 278 -5.21 -21.12 2.59
C GLU A 278 -4.39 -19.94 2.05
N LEU A 279 -5.01 -18.78 1.84
CA LEU A 279 -4.28 -17.58 1.39
C LEU A 279 -3.29 -17.08 2.45
N THR A 280 -3.62 -17.21 3.74
CA THR A 280 -2.72 -16.88 4.86
C THR A 280 -1.52 -17.83 4.90
N LYS A 281 -1.70 -19.11 4.57
CA LYS A 281 -0.59 -20.06 4.45
C LYS A 281 0.37 -19.65 3.33
N VAL A 282 -0.15 -19.29 2.16
CA VAL A 282 0.66 -18.78 1.04
C VAL A 282 1.39 -17.48 1.44
N ALA A 283 0.72 -16.58 2.16
CA ALA A 283 1.32 -15.36 2.68
C ALA A 283 2.51 -15.64 3.62
N THR A 284 2.37 -16.56 4.57
CA THR A 284 3.45 -16.97 5.48
C THR A 284 4.62 -17.58 4.73
N SER A 285 4.36 -18.48 3.77
CA SER A 285 5.42 -19.06 2.93
C SER A 285 6.11 -18.01 2.04
N THR A 286 5.37 -16.99 1.59
CA THR A 286 5.93 -15.87 0.82
C THR A 286 6.88 -15.03 1.70
N ILE A 287 6.52 -14.75 2.96
CA ILE A 287 7.42 -14.06 3.90
C ILE A 287 8.71 -14.87 4.10
N ALA A 288 8.59 -16.18 4.34
CA ALA A 288 9.75 -17.05 4.50
C ALA A 288 10.65 -17.07 3.25
N LEU A 289 10.06 -17.09 2.05
CA LEU A 289 10.79 -16.96 0.79
C LEU A 289 11.57 -15.63 0.75
N LEU A 290 10.90 -14.51 1.02
CA LEU A 290 11.52 -13.17 1.00
C LEU A 290 12.70 -13.08 1.98
N GLU A 291 12.58 -13.63 3.18
CA GLU A 291 13.68 -13.68 4.15
C GLU A 291 14.87 -14.48 3.62
N LYS A 292 14.64 -15.67 3.05
CA LYS A 292 15.71 -16.46 2.40
C LYS A 292 16.36 -15.69 1.25
N THR A 293 15.59 -14.93 0.48
CA THR A 293 16.13 -14.18 -0.67
C THR A 293 17.15 -13.12 -0.29
N THR A 294 17.06 -12.56 0.93
CA THR A 294 18.05 -11.59 1.41
C THR A 294 19.43 -12.18 1.66
N LYS A 295 19.52 -13.52 1.80
CA LYS A 295 20.72 -14.27 2.19
C LYS A 295 21.28 -15.13 1.04
N ILE A 296 20.90 -14.87 -0.21
CA ILE A 296 21.38 -15.64 -1.36
C ILE A 296 22.86 -15.32 -1.61
N HIS A 297 23.67 -16.38 -1.67
CA HIS A 297 25.10 -16.29 -1.96
C HIS A 297 25.56 -17.17 -3.14
N SER A 298 24.71 -18.07 -3.64
CA SER A 298 25.02 -18.95 -4.77
C SER A 298 23.87 -19.05 -5.78
N GLU A 299 24.19 -19.43 -7.01
CA GLU A 299 23.20 -19.68 -8.07
C GLU A 299 22.33 -20.90 -7.75
N GLU A 300 22.89 -21.93 -7.10
CA GLU A 300 22.15 -23.10 -6.62
C GLU A 300 21.03 -22.69 -5.65
N GLN A 301 21.34 -21.85 -4.66
CA GLN A 301 20.33 -21.30 -3.74
C GLN A 301 19.27 -20.50 -4.49
N ALA A 302 19.68 -19.70 -5.48
CA ALA A 302 18.75 -18.93 -6.29
C ALA A 302 17.80 -19.83 -7.10
N HIS A 303 18.29 -20.94 -7.66
CA HIS A 303 17.47 -21.93 -8.38
C HIS A 303 16.47 -22.64 -7.47
N ILE A 304 16.86 -22.99 -6.24
CA ILE A 304 15.93 -23.57 -5.25
C ILE A 304 14.81 -22.57 -4.96
N LEU A 305 15.15 -21.31 -4.71
CA LEU A 305 14.15 -20.26 -4.43
C LEU A 305 13.28 -19.93 -5.65
N LEU A 306 13.79 -20.08 -6.87
CA LEU A 306 12.98 -19.99 -8.09
C LEU A 306 11.93 -21.11 -8.17
N SER A 307 12.28 -22.32 -7.73
CA SER A 307 11.32 -23.44 -7.64
C SER A 307 10.26 -23.14 -6.57
N GLU A 308 10.67 -22.77 -5.35
CA GLU A 308 9.74 -22.40 -4.27
C GLU A 308 8.79 -21.27 -4.70
N ARG A 309 9.31 -20.25 -5.41
CA ARG A 309 8.52 -19.17 -5.98
C ARG A 309 7.47 -19.67 -6.98
N ARG A 310 7.82 -20.62 -7.85
CA ARG A 310 6.90 -21.19 -8.83
C ARG A 310 5.77 -21.93 -8.14
N ASP A 311 6.09 -22.78 -7.17
CA ASP A 311 5.10 -23.55 -6.41
C ASP A 311 4.11 -22.63 -5.68
N LEU A 312 4.59 -21.49 -5.16
CA LEU A 312 3.72 -20.49 -4.53
C LEU A 312 2.81 -19.76 -5.54
N LEU A 313 3.31 -19.45 -6.74
CA LEU A 313 2.48 -18.88 -7.82
C LEU A 313 1.40 -19.86 -8.28
N ASP A 314 1.77 -21.13 -8.49
CA ASP A 314 0.82 -22.20 -8.86
C ASP A 314 -0.23 -22.40 -7.75
N GLY A 315 0.19 -22.29 -6.48
CA GLY A 315 -0.72 -22.32 -5.33
C GLY A 315 -1.70 -21.14 -5.30
N LEU A 316 -1.25 -19.92 -5.64
CA LEU A 316 -2.13 -18.75 -5.77
C LEU A 316 -3.14 -18.92 -6.90
N ASP A 317 -2.71 -19.40 -8.06
CA ASP A 317 -3.62 -19.59 -9.21
C ASP A 317 -4.64 -20.69 -8.93
N SER A 318 -4.23 -21.77 -8.26
CA SER A 318 -5.13 -22.82 -7.77
C SER A 318 -6.15 -22.27 -6.76
N TRP A 319 -5.71 -21.42 -5.84
CA TRP A 319 -6.59 -20.76 -4.87
C TRP A 319 -7.63 -19.86 -5.54
N LEU A 320 -7.23 -19.07 -6.54
CA LEU A 320 -8.14 -18.19 -7.28
C LEU A 320 -9.20 -19.01 -8.02
N ALA A 321 -8.80 -20.08 -8.71
CA ALA A 321 -9.73 -20.98 -9.40
C ALA A 321 -10.74 -21.61 -8.43
N ALA A 322 -10.29 -22.02 -7.22
CA ALA A 322 -11.18 -22.53 -6.19
C ALA A 322 -12.18 -21.47 -5.70
N LEU A 323 -11.75 -20.22 -5.52
CA LEU A 323 -12.63 -19.11 -5.10
C LEU A 323 -13.72 -18.86 -6.14
N GLU A 324 -13.34 -18.79 -7.41
CA GLU A 324 -14.27 -18.55 -8.52
C GLU A 324 -15.30 -19.68 -8.67
N ASN A 325 -14.88 -20.93 -8.45
CA ASN A 325 -15.79 -22.08 -8.47
C ASN A 325 -16.78 -22.04 -7.31
N LEU A 326 -16.32 -21.76 -6.09
CA LEU A 326 -17.20 -21.60 -4.93
C LEU A 326 -18.22 -20.46 -5.16
N GLN A 327 -17.80 -19.33 -5.73
CA GLN A 327 -18.69 -18.21 -6.03
C GLN A 327 -19.78 -18.59 -7.05
N LYS A 328 -19.42 -19.34 -8.10
CA LYS A 328 -20.38 -19.86 -9.08
C LYS A 328 -21.41 -20.81 -8.47
N GLU A 329 -20.98 -21.65 -7.52
CA GLU A 329 -21.85 -22.63 -6.86
C GLU A 329 -22.78 -22.01 -5.81
N THR A 330 -22.29 -21.02 -5.05
CA THR A 330 -23.00 -20.54 -3.86
C THR A 330 -23.86 -19.29 -4.13
N GLN A 331 -23.49 -18.45 -5.10
CA GLN A 331 -24.15 -17.15 -5.37
C GLN A 331 -24.15 -16.78 -6.88
N PRO A 332 -24.85 -17.53 -7.74
CA PRO A 332 -24.91 -17.23 -9.17
C PRO A 332 -25.63 -15.90 -9.43
N GLY A 333 -24.88 -14.87 -9.83
CA GLY A 333 -25.41 -13.57 -10.26
C GLY A 333 -25.43 -12.47 -9.18
N GLU A 334 -25.00 -12.76 -7.95
CA GLU A 334 -24.82 -11.71 -6.93
C GLU A 334 -23.45 -11.01 -7.07
N PRO A 335 -23.36 -9.70 -6.79
CA PRO A 335 -22.09 -8.99 -6.79
C PRO A 335 -21.19 -9.52 -5.66
N GLU A 336 -19.90 -9.72 -5.96
CA GLU A 336 -18.92 -10.21 -4.98
C GLU A 336 -18.99 -9.47 -3.63
N THR A 337 -18.76 -10.17 -2.52
CA THR A 337 -18.79 -9.51 -1.21
C THR A 337 -17.56 -8.61 -1.02
N ILE A 338 -17.64 -7.63 -0.11
CA ILE A 338 -16.48 -6.81 0.26
C ILE A 338 -15.35 -7.71 0.81
N SER A 339 -15.69 -8.77 1.53
CA SER A 339 -14.74 -9.78 2.01
C SER A 339 -13.94 -10.42 0.86
N ASP A 340 -14.62 -10.86 -0.19
CA ASP A 340 -13.98 -11.50 -1.35
C ASP A 340 -13.05 -10.54 -2.07
N ASN A 341 -13.45 -9.28 -2.19
CA ASN A 341 -12.59 -8.24 -2.76
C ASN A 341 -11.31 -8.04 -1.93
N PHE A 342 -11.39 -8.07 -0.59
CA PHE A 342 -10.19 -8.01 0.25
C PHE A 342 -9.28 -9.24 0.11
N LEU A 343 -9.85 -10.44 -0.04
CA LEU A 343 -9.07 -11.65 -0.32
C LEU A 343 -8.38 -11.55 -1.69
N ARG A 344 -9.07 -11.04 -2.72
CA ARG A 344 -8.49 -10.77 -4.04
C ARG A 344 -7.39 -9.70 -4.00
N ILE A 345 -7.52 -8.66 -3.16
CA ILE A 345 -6.45 -7.69 -2.93
C ILE A 345 -5.21 -8.39 -2.38
N LEU A 346 -5.35 -9.26 -1.36
CA LEU A 346 -4.23 -10.02 -0.81
C LEU A 346 -3.62 -10.97 -1.86
N TYR A 347 -4.44 -11.65 -2.67
CA TYR A 347 -3.97 -12.46 -3.81
C TYR A 347 -3.10 -11.63 -4.77
N LEU A 348 -3.58 -10.47 -5.22
CA LEU A 348 -2.84 -9.61 -6.15
C LEU A 348 -1.54 -9.07 -5.54
N ILE A 349 -1.56 -8.70 -4.25
CA ILE A 349 -0.35 -8.30 -3.51
C ILE A 349 0.68 -9.42 -3.52
N LEU A 350 0.29 -10.64 -3.15
CA LEU A 350 1.18 -11.80 -3.11
C LEU A 350 1.73 -12.11 -4.50
N LYS A 351 0.87 -12.08 -5.53
CA LYS A 351 1.25 -12.31 -6.92
C LYS A 351 2.27 -11.28 -7.42
N ILE A 352 2.04 -9.99 -7.19
CA ILE A 352 2.97 -8.91 -7.56
C ILE A 352 4.33 -9.11 -6.87
N ILE A 353 4.32 -9.41 -5.57
CA ILE A 353 5.55 -9.63 -4.79
C ILE A 353 6.31 -10.85 -5.29
N LEU A 354 5.64 -11.99 -5.46
CA LEU A 354 6.25 -13.22 -5.97
C LEU A 354 6.80 -13.04 -7.38
N LEU A 355 6.04 -12.43 -8.29
CA LEU A 355 6.52 -12.14 -9.65
C LEU A 355 7.80 -11.30 -9.64
N GLY A 356 7.90 -10.30 -8.75
CA GLY A 356 9.08 -9.45 -8.61
C GLY A 356 10.26 -10.06 -7.84
N THR A 357 10.11 -11.28 -7.31
CA THR A 357 11.09 -11.93 -6.43
C THR A 357 12.01 -12.88 -7.20
N VAL A 358 13.31 -12.87 -6.88
CA VAL A 358 14.40 -13.72 -7.43
C VAL A 358 14.67 -13.58 -8.93
N GLU A 359 13.71 -13.35 -9.81
CA GLU A 359 13.93 -13.39 -11.27
C GLU A 359 13.73 -12.04 -11.94
N THR A 360 14.48 -11.80 -13.01
CA THR A 360 14.18 -10.74 -13.98
C THR A 360 14.00 -11.31 -15.36
N SER A 361 12.83 -11.11 -15.95
CA SER A 361 12.55 -11.46 -17.34
C SER A 361 12.23 -10.20 -18.16
N PRO A 362 12.44 -10.21 -19.49
CA PRO A 362 12.16 -9.05 -20.35
C PRO A 362 10.69 -8.59 -20.29
N ASP A 363 9.77 -9.51 -20.02
CA ASP A 363 8.33 -9.27 -19.95
C ASP A 363 7.83 -8.98 -18.51
N LEU A 364 8.71 -9.09 -17.51
CA LEU A 364 8.34 -8.93 -16.10
C LEU A 364 7.71 -7.56 -15.82
N ASP A 365 8.25 -6.50 -16.40
CA ASP A 365 7.74 -5.15 -16.19
C ASP A 365 6.33 -4.97 -16.79
N ALA A 366 6.00 -5.68 -17.87
CA ALA A 366 4.65 -5.63 -18.44
C ALA A 366 3.65 -6.38 -17.56
N LYS A 367 3.99 -7.60 -17.15
CA LYS A 367 3.18 -8.40 -16.21
C LYS A 367 2.92 -7.65 -14.91
N LEU A 368 3.97 -7.12 -14.28
CA LEU A 368 3.82 -6.38 -13.02
C LEU A 368 2.97 -5.11 -13.17
N ARG A 369 3.01 -4.44 -14.34
CA ARG A 369 2.13 -3.29 -14.62
C ARG A 369 0.68 -3.71 -14.71
N GLU A 370 0.39 -4.82 -15.39
CA GLU A 370 -0.96 -5.38 -15.50
C GLU A 370 -1.52 -5.74 -14.13
N GLU A 371 -0.78 -6.54 -13.35
CA GLU A 371 -1.20 -6.94 -12.00
C GLU A 371 -1.38 -5.71 -11.07
N SER A 372 -0.50 -4.71 -11.18
CA SER A 372 -0.65 -3.44 -10.43
C SER A 372 -1.89 -2.65 -10.84
N GLN A 373 -2.27 -2.67 -12.13
CA GLN A 373 -3.49 -2.03 -12.60
C GLN A 373 -4.73 -2.75 -12.06
N GLN A 374 -4.72 -4.08 -12.04
CA GLN A 374 -5.79 -4.87 -11.43
C GLN A 374 -5.92 -4.57 -9.93
N LEU A 375 -4.80 -4.51 -9.20
CA LEU A 375 -4.79 -4.16 -7.79
C LEU A 375 -5.39 -2.77 -7.55
N GLN A 376 -5.01 -1.77 -8.35
CA GLN A 376 -5.56 -0.42 -8.24
C GLN A 376 -7.06 -0.38 -8.58
N GLY A 377 -7.49 -1.11 -9.61
CA GLY A 377 -8.90 -1.21 -9.99
C GLY A 377 -9.75 -1.79 -8.87
N LEU A 378 -9.28 -2.87 -8.26
CA LEU A 378 -9.95 -3.52 -7.13
C LEU A 378 -9.97 -2.63 -5.88
N ALA A 379 -8.87 -1.94 -5.60
CA ALA A 379 -8.80 -0.97 -4.52
C ALA A 379 -9.79 0.19 -4.69
N ASN A 380 -9.97 0.68 -5.93
CA ASN A 380 -10.99 1.69 -6.25
C ASN A 380 -12.40 1.13 -6.06
N LEU A 381 -12.66 -0.12 -6.45
CA LEU A 381 -13.96 -0.76 -6.27
C LEU A 381 -14.33 -0.89 -4.78
N VAL A 382 -13.40 -1.37 -3.96
CA VAL A 382 -13.60 -1.48 -2.50
C VAL A 382 -13.86 -0.10 -1.88
N ASN A 383 -13.12 0.92 -2.33
CA ASN A 383 -13.28 2.29 -1.86
C ASN A 383 -14.70 2.83 -2.10
N GLU A 384 -15.25 2.65 -3.30
CA GLU A 384 -16.60 3.12 -3.61
C GLU A 384 -17.66 2.31 -2.85
N ARG A 385 -17.52 0.99 -2.77
CA ARG A 385 -18.48 0.14 -2.03
C ARG A 385 -18.55 0.45 -0.54
N LEU A 386 -17.43 0.82 0.08
CA LEU A 386 -17.42 1.19 1.49
C LEU A 386 -18.00 2.58 1.75
N LYS A 387 -17.83 3.54 0.83
CA LYS A 387 -18.54 4.83 0.91
C LYS A 387 -20.06 4.64 0.88
N ASP A 388 -20.53 3.77 -0.02
CA ASP A 388 -21.96 3.47 -0.11
C ASP A 388 -22.48 2.79 1.17
N TYR A 389 -21.68 1.92 1.77
CA TYR A 389 -22.01 1.26 3.04
C TYR A 389 -22.11 2.25 4.21
N ASP A 390 -21.12 3.13 4.37
CA ASP A 390 -21.11 4.14 5.43
C ASP A 390 -22.23 5.18 5.24
N MET A 391 -22.55 5.54 4.00
CA MET A 391 -23.66 6.45 3.68
C MET A 391 -25.01 5.84 4.09
N ARG A 392 -25.27 4.57 3.76
CA ARG A 392 -26.51 3.87 4.15
C ARG A 392 -26.63 3.76 5.67
N ARG A 393 -25.55 3.39 6.35
CA ARG A 393 -25.52 3.32 7.82
C ARG A 393 -25.76 4.67 8.49
N GLY A 394 -25.25 5.75 7.89
CA GLY A 394 -25.51 7.13 8.34
C GLY A 394 -27.00 7.50 8.24
N ILE A 395 -27.66 7.13 7.14
CA ILE A 395 -29.10 7.34 6.93
C ILE A 395 -29.91 6.55 7.96
N ASP A 396 -29.62 5.26 8.15
CA ASP A 396 -30.33 4.40 9.10
C ASP A 396 -30.19 4.90 10.55
N SER A 397 -28.99 5.36 10.92
CA SER A 397 -28.75 5.95 12.25
C SER A 397 -29.45 7.30 12.47
N SER A 398 -29.68 8.05 11.39
CA SER A 398 -30.39 9.34 11.43
C SER A 398 -31.90 9.12 11.53
N LEU A 399 -32.43 8.11 10.84
CA LEU A 399 -33.84 7.70 10.94
C LEU A 399 -34.17 7.12 12.32
N ALA A 400 -33.28 6.30 12.90
CA ALA A 400 -33.45 5.76 14.25
C ALA A 400 -33.42 6.84 15.36
N LYS A 401 -32.73 7.96 15.13
CA LYS A 401 -32.72 9.12 16.03
C LYS A 401 -33.93 10.04 15.88
N GLN A 402 -34.68 9.93 14.78
CA GLN A 402 -35.92 10.69 14.56
C GLN A 402 -37.17 9.94 15.02
N SER A 403 -37.06 8.64 15.31
CA SER A 403 -38.14 7.78 15.83
C SER A 403 -38.21 7.68 17.35
N HIS A 404 -37.37 8.43 18.07
CA HIS A 404 -37.37 8.62 19.52
C HIS A 404 -37.54 10.11 19.83
#